data_AF-A0A7W1MYZ2-F1
#
_entry.id   AF-A0A7W1MYZ2-F1
#
_cell.length_a   1.000
_cell.length_b   1.000
_cell.length_c   1.000
_cell.angle_alpha   90.00
_cell.angle_beta   90.00
_cell.angle_gamma   90.00
#
_symmetry.space_group_name_H-M   'P 1'
#
loop_
_entity.id
_entity.type
_entity.pdbx_description
1 polymer ?
#
loop_
_entity_poly.entity_id
_entity_poly.type
_entity_poly.pdbx_seq_one_letter_code
_entity_poly.pdbx_strand_id
1 'polypeptide(L)'
;RFGHPGGDELLRDIGRSLRSVRDQDTVARLGGDEFCVLAPETDREEAGHVESRLRAAMARATVGFEGLSGSLGCAVFPDDGVTGAAMMTAADGAQAEAKRRRRKERRRLPTRAAA
;
A
#
# COMPACT_ATOMS: atom_id res chain seq x y z
N ARG A 1 -1.87 17.16 14.47
CA ARG A 1 -3.30 16.86 14.64
C ARG A 1 -3.58 15.50 15.30
N PHE A 2 -2.64 14.54 15.38
CA PHE A 2 -2.89 13.27 16.12
C PHE A 2 -1.75 12.78 17.04
N GLY A 3 -0.60 13.46 17.07
CA GLY A 3 0.56 13.06 17.88
C GLY A 3 1.09 11.66 17.54
N HIS A 4 2.10 11.18 18.27
CA HIS A 4 2.56 9.79 18.15
C HIS A 4 1.46 8.75 18.44
N PRO A 5 0.58 8.93 19.45
CA PRO A 5 -0.43 7.92 19.78
C PRO A 5 -1.43 7.63 18.65
N GLY A 6 -1.92 8.66 17.95
CA GLY A 6 -2.84 8.45 16.83
C GLY A 6 -2.16 7.88 15.58
N GLY A 7 -0.85 8.13 15.41
CA GLY A 7 -0.05 7.44 14.40
C GLY A 7 0.08 5.94 14.70
N ASP A 8 0.35 5.58 15.95
CA ASP A 8 0.45 4.18 16.36
C ASP A 8 -0.87 3.43 16.22
N GLU A 9 -2.00 4.06 16.54
CA GLU A 9 -3.33 3.46 16.36
C GLU A 9 -3.62 3.17 14.89
N LEU A 10 -3.38 4.14 14.00
CA LEU A 10 -3.52 3.95 12.57
C LEU A 10 -2.64 2.80 12.05
N LEU A 11 -1.37 2.74 12.49
CA LEU A 11 -0.46 1.67 12.06
C LEU A 11 -0.93 0.29 12.54
N ARG A 12 -1.55 0.21 13.72
CA ARG A 12 -2.20 -1.01 14.20
C ARG A 12 -3.41 -1.37 13.33
N ASP A 13 -4.23 -0.41 12.94
CA ASP A 13 -5.41 -0.63 12.09
C ASP A 13 -5.04 -1.07 10.68
N ILE A 14 -4.00 -0.48 10.11
CA ILE A 14 -3.42 -0.94 8.84
C ILE A 14 -2.92 -2.37 9.02
N GLY A 15 -2.11 -2.65 10.04
CA GLY A 15 -1.62 -4.00 10.31
C GLY A 15 -2.72 -5.05 10.47
N ARG A 16 -3.82 -4.73 11.18
CA ARG A 16 -5.00 -5.61 11.28
C ARG A 16 -5.69 -5.80 9.94
N SER A 17 -5.85 -4.73 9.17
CA SER A 17 -6.49 -4.76 7.85
C SER A 17 -5.71 -5.63 6.86
N LEU A 18 -4.37 -5.59 6.92
CA LEU A 18 -3.49 -6.39 6.09
C LEU A 18 -3.50 -7.89 6.47
N ARG A 19 -3.93 -8.28 7.67
CA ARG A 19 -4.09 -9.70 8.05
C ARG A 19 -5.24 -10.41 7.34
N SER A 20 -6.03 -9.71 6.53
CA SER A 20 -7.10 -10.31 5.72
C SER A 20 -6.60 -11.03 4.45
N VAL A 21 -5.29 -11.27 4.34
CA VAL A 21 -4.64 -12.02 3.27
C VAL A 21 -4.84 -13.54 3.42
N ARG A 22 -4.39 -14.36 2.44
CA ARG A 22 -4.50 -15.83 2.52
C ARG A 22 -3.57 -16.34 3.64
N ASP A 23 -3.84 -17.52 4.19
CA ASP A 23 -3.04 -18.07 5.29
C ASP A 23 -1.56 -18.33 4.91
N GLN A 24 -1.28 -18.62 3.62
CA GLN A 24 0.09 -18.76 3.13
C GLN A 24 0.81 -17.43 2.88
N ASP A 25 0.07 -16.32 2.85
CA ASP A 25 0.65 -15.00 2.59
C ASP A 25 1.36 -14.50 3.86
N THR A 26 2.51 -13.87 3.68
CA THR A 26 3.27 -13.29 4.79
C THR A 26 3.13 -11.77 4.79
N VAL A 27 2.65 -11.21 5.90
CA VAL A 27 2.59 -9.77 6.14
C VAL A 27 3.72 -9.36 7.07
N ALA A 28 4.54 -8.40 6.62
CA ALA A 28 5.63 -7.83 7.42
C ALA A 28 5.53 -6.31 7.48
N ARG A 29 5.91 -5.74 8.63
CA ARG A 29 6.21 -4.31 8.75
C ARG A 29 7.71 -4.14 8.62
N LEU A 30 8.15 -3.44 7.59
CA LEU A 30 9.59 -3.25 7.31
C LEU A 30 10.19 -2.18 8.22
N GLY A 31 9.40 -1.17 8.57
CA GLY A 31 9.78 -0.06 9.45
C GLY A 31 8.85 1.12 9.25
N GLY A 32 8.77 2.05 10.21
CA GLY A 32 7.95 3.26 10.05
C GLY A 32 6.50 2.93 9.66
N ASP A 33 6.03 3.51 8.55
CA ASP A 33 4.72 3.26 7.93
C ASP A 33 4.76 2.28 6.74
N GLU A 34 5.87 1.56 6.56
CA GLU A 34 6.10 0.63 5.44
C GLU A 34 5.72 -0.81 5.81
N PHE A 35 4.87 -1.39 4.96
CA PHE A 35 4.40 -2.76 5.06
C PHE A 35 4.65 -3.49 3.75
N CYS A 36 4.91 -4.80 3.84
CA CYS A 36 5.08 -5.69 2.71
C CYS A 36 4.17 -6.92 2.87
N VAL A 37 3.61 -7.37 1.75
CA VAL A 37 2.89 -8.64 1.65
C VAL A 37 3.63 -9.50 0.62
N LEU A 38 4.14 -10.64 1.08
CA LEU A 38 4.68 -11.69 0.23
C LEU A 38 3.57 -12.72 0.00
N ALA A 39 3.13 -12.88 -1.24
CA ALA A 39 2.09 -13.81 -1.64
C ALA A 39 2.69 -14.91 -2.53
N PRO A 40 3.04 -16.09 -1.98
CA PRO A 40 3.49 -17.22 -2.79
C PRO A 40 2.39 -17.70 -3.74
N GLU A 41 2.79 -18.41 -4.80
CA GLU A 41 1.84 -19.05 -5.73
C GLU A 41 0.78 -18.08 -6.26
N THR A 42 1.20 -16.85 -6.57
CA THR A 42 0.33 -15.76 -6.98
C THR A 42 0.86 -15.22 -8.31
N ASP A 43 0.08 -15.39 -9.37
CA ASP A 43 0.43 -14.83 -10.67
C ASP A 43 0.09 -13.33 -10.77
N ARG A 44 0.28 -12.73 -11.95
CA ARG A 44 0.04 -11.30 -12.14
C ARG A 44 -1.43 -10.89 -12.03
N GLU A 45 -2.35 -11.74 -12.46
CA GLU A 45 -3.79 -11.47 -12.35
C GLU A 45 -4.21 -11.52 -10.87
N GLU A 46 -3.82 -12.59 -10.18
CA GLU A 46 -4.08 -12.76 -8.75
C GLU A 46 -3.44 -11.65 -7.91
N ALA A 47 -2.21 -11.24 -8.25
CA ALA A 47 -1.54 -10.12 -7.60
C ALA A 47 -2.36 -8.82 -7.72
N GLY A 48 -3.01 -8.59 -8.87
CA GLY A 48 -3.93 -7.46 -9.07
C GLY A 48 -5.17 -7.53 -8.16
N HIS A 49 -5.69 -8.74 -7.89
CA HIS A 49 -6.77 -8.94 -6.93
C HIS A 49 -6.32 -8.68 -5.49
N VAL A 50 -5.13 -9.16 -5.12
CA VAL A 50 -4.52 -8.89 -3.82
C VAL A 50 -4.32 -7.38 -3.64
N GLU A 51 -3.69 -6.70 -4.61
CA GLU A 51 -3.47 -5.26 -4.56
C GLU A 51 -4.78 -4.49 -4.36
N SER A 52 -5.83 -4.87 -5.10
CA SER A 52 -7.16 -4.25 -5.01
C SER A 52 -7.78 -4.42 -3.61
N ARG A 53 -7.68 -5.63 -3.02
CA ARG A 53 -8.14 -5.92 -1.66
C ARG A 53 -7.38 -5.08 -0.63
N LEU A 54 -6.05 -5.03 -0.73
CA LEU A 54 -5.20 -4.26 0.19
C LEU A 54 -5.49 -2.76 0.08
N ARG A 55 -5.70 -2.24 -1.14
CA ARG A 55 -6.07 -0.84 -1.38
C ARG A 55 -7.40 -0.49 -0.72
N ALA A 56 -8.41 -1.34 -0.84
CA ALA A 56 -9.70 -1.15 -0.18
C ALA A 56 -9.57 -1.23 1.35
N ALA A 57 -8.75 -2.15 1.86
CA ALA A 57 -8.50 -2.30 3.29
C ALA A 57 -7.82 -1.06 3.90
N MET A 58 -6.80 -0.52 3.23
CA MET A 58 -6.15 0.72 3.65
C MET A 58 -7.08 1.92 3.59
N ALA A 59 -7.91 2.03 2.54
CA ALA A 59 -8.87 3.12 2.42
C ALA A 59 -9.85 3.15 3.61
N ARG A 60 -10.29 1.97 4.08
CA ARG A 60 -11.11 1.84 5.29
C ARG A 60 -10.35 2.21 6.56
N ALA A 61 -9.11 1.73 6.71
CA ALA A 61 -8.27 2.03 7.89
C ALA A 61 -7.94 3.53 8.02
N THR A 62 -7.94 4.27 6.91
CA THR A 62 -7.68 5.71 6.89
C THR A 62 -8.93 6.58 7.05
N VAL A 63 -10.12 5.99 7.22
CA VAL A 63 -11.34 6.75 7.52
C VAL A 63 -11.15 7.52 8.84
N GLY A 64 -11.40 8.82 8.83
CA GLY A 64 -11.14 9.71 9.98
C GLY A 64 -9.74 10.33 9.99
N PHE A 65 -8.80 9.84 9.15
CA PHE A 65 -7.48 10.44 8.94
C PHE A 65 -7.46 11.27 7.66
N GLU A 66 -8.17 12.40 7.66
CA GLU A 66 -8.28 13.27 6.50
C GLU A 66 -6.91 13.65 5.91
N GLY A 67 -6.79 13.49 4.59
CA GLY A 67 -5.58 13.81 3.85
C GLY A 67 -4.52 12.72 3.83
N LEU A 68 -4.66 11.66 4.63
CA LEU A 68 -3.76 10.52 4.58
C LEU A 68 -4.19 9.51 3.50
N SER A 69 -3.23 8.97 2.77
CA SER A 69 -3.47 7.92 1.78
C SER A 69 -2.26 7.02 1.63
N GLY A 70 -2.47 5.70 1.63
CA GLY A 70 -1.44 4.73 1.31
C GLY A 70 -1.13 4.68 -0.18
N SER A 71 0.13 4.41 -0.52
CA SER A 71 0.53 3.99 -1.87
C SER A 71 0.83 2.49 -1.83
N LEU A 72 0.53 1.77 -2.91
CA LEU A 72 0.98 0.40 -3.09
C LEU A 72 1.80 0.33 -4.36
N GLY A 73 2.81 -0.54 -4.35
CA GLY A 73 3.47 -1.08 -5.52
C GLY A 73 3.44 -2.59 -5.45
N CYS A 74 3.49 -3.24 -6.61
CA CYS A 74 3.46 -4.69 -6.75
C CYS A 74 4.56 -5.11 -7.74
N ALA A 75 5.16 -6.27 -7.50
CA ALA A 75 6.07 -6.95 -8.41
C ALA A 75 5.76 -8.44 -8.39
N VAL A 76 5.90 -9.10 -9.53
CA VAL A 76 5.57 -10.52 -9.75
C VAL A 76 6.81 -11.27 -10.22
N PHE A 77 7.17 -12.33 -9.50
CA PHE A 77 8.26 -13.22 -9.89
C PHE A 77 7.77 -14.19 -10.97
N PRO A 78 8.58 -14.51 -11.99
CA PRO A 78 9.92 -14.00 -12.27
C PRO A 78 9.95 -12.73 -13.14
N ASP A 79 8.80 -12.29 -13.67
CA ASP A 79 8.67 -11.23 -14.67
C ASP A 79 9.34 -9.90 -14.28
N ASP A 80 9.15 -9.49 -13.02
CA ASP A 80 9.63 -8.21 -12.50
C ASP A 80 10.99 -8.34 -11.79
N GLY A 81 11.53 -9.56 -11.68
CA GLY A 81 12.80 -9.85 -11.05
C GLY A 81 12.94 -11.31 -10.62
N VAL A 82 14.17 -11.82 -10.62
CA VAL A 82 14.48 -13.22 -10.25
C VAL A 82 15.17 -13.38 -8.89
N THR A 83 15.39 -12.28 -8.18
CA THR A 83 15.98 -12.27 -6.83
C THR A 83 15.10 -11.43 -5.90
N GLY A 84 15.15 -11.72 -4.59
CA GLY A 84 14.43 -10.91 -3.60
C GLY A 84 14.76 -9.42 -3.68
N ALA A 85 16.02 -9.06 -3.91
CA ALA A 85 16.44 -7.67 -4.06
C ALA A 85 15.86 -7.00 -5.32
N ALA A 86 15.81 -7.72 -6.45
CA ALA A 86 15.20 -7.21 -7.68
C ALA A 86 13.69 -7.01 -7.51
N MET A 87 13.01 -7.97 -6.88
CA MET A 87 11.57 -7.90 -6.58
C MET A 87 11.23 -6.71 -5.68
N MET A 88 11.99 -6.48 -4.61
CA MET A 88 11.83 -5.32 -3.73
C MET A 88 12.02 -4.01 -4.50
N THR A 89 13.08 -3.93 -5.32
CA THR A 89 13.36 -2.75 -6.15
C THR A 89 12.23 -2.46 -7.13
N ALA A 90 11.69 -3.49 -7.77
CA ALA A 90 10.57 -3.36 -8.70
C ALA A 90 9.28 -2.89 -7.99
N ALA A 91 8.95 -3.49 -6.84
CA ALA A 91 7.79 -3.10 -6.03
C ALA A 91 7.88 -1.64 -5.55
N ASP A 92 9.05 -1.21 -5.08
CA ASP A 92 9.31 0.17 -4.67
C ASP A 92 9.21 1.16 -5.85
N GLY A 93 9.71 0.75 -7.02
CA GLY A 93 9.59 1.50 -8.26
C GLY A 93 8.12 1.75 -8.63
N ALA A 94 7.31 0.69 -8.61
CA ALA A 94 5.88 0.74 -8.86
C ALA A 94 5.15 1.63 -7.83
N GLN A 95 5.50 1.51 -6.55
CA GLN A 95 4.94 2.35 -5.48
C GLN A 95 5.27 3.83 -5.71
N ALA A 96 6.53 4.14 -6.04
CA ALA A 96 6.98 5.50 -6.30
C ALA A 96 6.26 6.11 -7.52
N GLU A 97 6.01 5.31 -8.56
CA GLU A 97 5.18 5.73 -9.69
C GLU A 97 3.74 6.03 -9.27
N ALA A 98 3.12 5.14 -8.48
CA ALA A 98 1.77 5.36 -7.96
C ALA A 98 1.67 6.67 -7.13
N LYS A 99 2.67 6.94 -6.30
CA LYS A 99 2.77 8.19 -5.51
C LYS A 99 2.88 9.42 -6.41
N ARG A 100 3.69 9.34 -7.48
CA ARG A 100 3.84 10.42 -8.48
C ARG A 100 2.55 10.68 -9.24
N ARG A 101 1.84 9.63 -9.68
CA ARG A 101 0.54 9.75 -10.40
C ARG A 101 -0.52 10.43 -9.52
N ARG A 102 -0.69 9.97 -8.27
CA ARG A 102 -1.62 10.58 -7.30
C ARG A 102 -1.33 12.06 -7.02
N ARG A 103 -0.05 12.43 -6.88
CA ARG A 103 0.34 13.84 -6.67
C ARG A 103 -0.04 14.71 -7.87
N LYS A 104 0.15 14.19 -9.09
CA LYS A 104 -0.27 14.90 -10.33
C LYS A 104 -1.79 15.06 -10.39
N GLU A 105 -2.55 14.02 -10.06
CA GLU A 105 -4.03 14.06 -10.03
C GLU A 105 -4.55 15.08 -9.01
N ARG A 106 -4.02 15.07 -7.79
CA ARG A 106 -4.38 16.06 -6.75
C ARG A 106 -4.12 17.50 -7.18
N ARG A 107 -3.07 17.75 -7.97
CA ARG A 107 -2.76 19.09 -8.49
C ARG A 107 -3.67 19.50 -9.66
N ARG A 108 -4.28 18.54 -10.37
CA ARG A 108 -5.18 18.78 -11.50
C ARG A 108 -6.62 19.04 -11.07
N LEU A 109 -7.04 18.52 -9.91
CA LEU A 109 -8.33 18.87 -9.34
C LEU A 109 -8.31 20.35 -8.98
N PRO A 110 -9.27 21.18 -9.47
CA PRO A 110 -9.38 22.55 -9.01
C PRO A 110 -9.58 22.49 -7.50
N THR A 111 -8.76 23.23 -6.75
CA THR A 111 -8.97 23.47 -5.33
C THR A 111 -10.42 23.90 -5.19
N ARG A 112 -11.32 23.06 -4.67
CA ARG A 112 -12.67 23.49 -4.34
C ARG A 112 -12.46 24.62 -3.34
N ALA A 113 -12.69 25.85 -3.80
CA ALA A 113 -12.77 27.01 -2.95
C ALA A 113 -13.77 26.64 -1.85
N ALA A 114 -13.32 26.74 -0.59
CA ALA A 114 -14.20 26.71 0.54
C ALA A 114 -15.29 27.75 0.29
N ALA A 115 -16.54 27.29 0.21
CA ALA A 115 -17.72 28.12 0.37
C ALA A 115 -18.12 28.09 1.84
#